data_AF-A0A835Y613-F1
#
_entry.id   AF-A0A835Y613-F1
#
_cell.length_a   1.000
_cell.length_b   1.000
_cell.length_c   1.000
_cell.angle_alpha   90.00
_cell.angle_beta   90.00
_cell.angle_gamma   90.00
#
_symmetry.space_group_name_H-M   'P 1'
#
loop_
_entity.id
_entity.type
_entity.pdbx_description
1 polymer ?
#
loop_
_entity_poly.entity_id
_entity_poly.type
_entity_poly.pdbx_seq_one_letter_code
_entity_poly.pdbx_strand_id
1 'polypeptide(L)'
;MEIFTDDIVALDGITGAVIAEGKEALRPRYVERFKGPVHCELLGRLVLGAVVVDREIITGLPGDGVADCMATYVVDIEAGKIKKATFVWSPRTDGVKL
;
A
#
# COMPACT_ATOMS: atom_id res chain seq x y z
N MET A 1 -5.11 -12.05 -3.10
CA MET A 1 -3.67 -12.19 -2.77
C MET A 1 -2.83 -12.63 -3.97
N GLU A 2 -3.43 -13.08 -5.09
CA GLU A 2 -2.72 -13.63 -6.25
C GLU A 2 -1.72 -12.69 -6.93
N ILE A 3 -1.92 -11.38 -6.85
CA ILE A 3 -1.05 -10.37 -7.45
C ILE A 3 0.31 -10.22 -6.74
N PHE A 4 0.47 -10.81 -5.55
CA PHE A 4 1.74 -10.82 -4.81
C PHE A 4 2.54 -12.09 -5.13
N THR A 5 3.87 -12.04 -5.02
CA THR A 5 4.68 -13.25 -4.89
C THR A 5 4.45 -13.88 -3.51
N ASP A 6 4.76 -15.17 -3.34
CA ASP A 6 4.53 -15.85 -2.06
C ASP A 6 5.43 -15.29 -0.95
N ASP A 7 6.61 -14.79 -1.33
CA ASP A 7 7.65 -14.17 -0.52
C ASP A 7 7.55 -12.63 -0.44
N ILE A 8 6.38 -12.04 -0.74
CA ILE A 8 6.15 -10.59 -0.68
C ILE A 8 6.64 -9.96 0.63
N VAL A 9 7.43 -8.89 0.53
CA VAL A 9 7.81 -8.07 1.69
C VAL A 9 7.06 -6.74 1.66
N ALA A 10 6.32 -6.46 2.74
CA ALA A 10 5.65 -5.18 2.96
C ALA A 10 6.41 -4.36 4.02
N LEU A 11 6.76 -3.11 3.70
CA LEU A 11 7.54 -2.23 4.57
C LEU A 11 6.83 -0.91 4.85
N ASP A 12 7.12 -0.33 6.01
CA ASP A 12 6.89 1.08 6.29
C ASP A 12 7.96 1.93 5.59
N GLY A 13 7.53 2.90 4.79
CA GLY A 13 8.42 3.69 3.93
C GLY A 13 9.21 4.77 4.64
N ILE A 14 8.92 5.06 5.92
CA ILE A 14 9.63 6.07 6.70
C ILE A 14 10.68 5.42 7.60
N THR A 15 10.30 4.37 8.32
CA THR A 15 11.13 3.70 9.31
C THR A 15 11.89 2.50 8.73
N GLY A 16 11.45 1.97 7.59
CA GLY A 16 11.95 0.72 7.04
C GLY A 16 11.48 -0.52 7.80
N ALA A 17 10.59 -0.36 8.79
CA ALA A 17 10.08 -1.46 9.59
C ALA A 17 9.30 -2.45 8.71
N VAL A 18 9.49 -3.74 8.99
CA VAL A 18 8.76 -4.81 8.32
C VAL A 18 7.32 -4.83 8.82
N ILE A 19 6.37 -4.65 7.90
CA ILE A 19 4.94 -4.74 8.18
C ILE A 19 4.49 -6.21 8.10
N ALA A 20 4.94 -6.92 7.06
CA ALA A 20 4.66 -8.34 6.85
C ALA A 20 5.68 -8.96 5.88
N GLU A 21 5.98 -10.25 6.10
CA GLU A 21 6.78 -11.08 5.20
C GLU A 21 5.95 -12.30 4.78
N GLY A 22 5.81 -12.46 3.47
CA GLY A 22 5.00 -13.49 2.85
C GLY A 22 3.49 -13.19 2.85
N LYS A 23 2.78 -13.85 1.93
CA LYS A 23 1.31 -13.69 1.78
C LYS A 23 0.55 -14.06 3.03
N GLU A 24 1.02 -15.05 3.78
CA GLU A 24 0.36 -15.54 4.97
C GLU A 24 0.34 -14.50 6.08
N ALA A 25 1.44 -13.76 6.29
CA ALA A 25 1.50 -12.66 7.25
C ALA A 25 0.73 -11.42 6.76
N LEU A 26 0.68 -11.19 5.44
CA LEU A 26 0.01 -10.03 4.85
C LEU A 26 -1.51 -10.18 4.82
N ARG A 27 -2.04 -11.38 4.61
CA ARG A 27 -3.49 -11.64 4.42
C ARG A 27 -4.36 -11.21 5.61
N PRO A 28 -4.05 -11.54 6.88
CA PRO A 28 -4.86 -11.11 8.03
C PRO A 28 -5.00 -9.59 8.12
N ARG A 29 -3.97 -8.84 7.72
CA ARG A 29 -4.00 -7.36 7.72
C ARG A 29 -5.01 -6.81 6.72
N TYR A 30 -5.05 -7.38 5.51
CA TYR A 30 -6.05 -7.00 4.52
C TYR A 30 -7.45 -7.43 4.95
N VAL A 31 -7.62 -8.64 5.50
CA VAL A 31 -8.91 -9.10 6.02
C VAL A 31 -9.44 -8.12 7.07
N GLU A 32 -8.60 -7.71 8.03
CA GLU A 32 -8.98 -6.73 9.04
C GLU A 32 -9.33 -5.37 8.42
N ARG A 33 -8.48 -4.86 7.51
CA ARG A 33 -8.68 -3.58 6.84
C ARG A 33 -10.02 -3.51 6.09
N PHE A 34 -10.40 -4.59 5.42
CA PHE A 34 -11.61 -4.67 4.60
C PHE A 34 -12.88 -5.09 5.37
N LYS A 35 -12.82 -5.25 6.69
CA LYS A 35 -14.05 -5.39 7.50
C LYS A 35 -14.87 -4.10 7.51
N GLY A 36 -14.21 -2.94 7.38
CA GLY A 36 -14.86 -1.63 7.28
C GLY A 36 -15.12 -1.23 5.83
N PRO A 37 -15.92 -0.16 5.60
CA PRO A 37 -16.20 0.39 4.27
C PRO A 37 -15.03 1.24 3.76
N VAL A 38 -13.79 0.74 3.90
CA VAL A 38 -12.60 1.44 3.46
C VAL A 38 -12.67 1.67 1.95
N HIS A 39 -12.33 2.87 1.53
CA HIS A 39 -12.25 3.23 0.12
C HIS A 39 -10.89 3.87 -0.17
N CYS A 40 -10.36 3.60 -1.35
CA CYS A 40 -9.12 4.19 -1.84
C CYS A 40 -9.40 4.89 -3.16
N GLU A 41 -9.09 6.18 -3.22
CA GLU A 41 -9.10 7.00 -4.43
C GLU A 41 -7.66 7.15 -4.94
N LEU A 42 -7.39 6.63 -6.14
CA LEU A 42 -6.10 6.80 -6.80
C LEU A 42 -6.01 8.20 -7.41
N LEU A 43 -5.12 9.04 -6.89
CA LEU A 43 -4.86 10.38 -7.40
C LEU A 43 -3.91 10.39 -8.60
N GLY A 44 -3.02 9.41 -8.67
CA GLY A 44 -2.06 9.31 -9.76
C GLY A 44 -1.14 8.11 -9.62
N ARG A 45 -0.59 7.70 -10.75
CA ARG A 45 0.33 6.57 -10.87
C ARG A 45 1.56 6.98 -11.66
N LEU A 46 2.73 6.63 -11.14
CA LEU A 46 4.01 6.69 -11.85
C LEU A 46 4.51 5.27 -12.08
N VAL A 47 5.06 5.02 -13.28
CA VAL A 47 5.61 3.71 -13.64
C VAL A 47 7.00 3.92 -14.26
N LEU A 48 7.99 3.20 -13.74
CA LEU A 48 9.34 3.15 -14.30
C LEU A 48 9.88 1.71 -14.21
N GLY A 49 9.86 1.01 -15.34
CA GLY A 49 10.27 -0.39 -15.41
C GLY A 49 9.46 -1.26 -14.45
N ALA A 50 10.15 -1.90 -13.50
CA ALA A 50 9.56 -2.77 -12.50
C ALA A 50 8.99 -2.03 -11.27
N VAL A 51 9.06 -0.71 -11.23
CA VAL A 51 8.61 0.10 -10.09
C VAL A 51 7.34 0.85 -10.45
N VAL A 52 6.33 0.72 -9.60
CA VAL A 52 5.07 1.46 -9.68
C VAL A 52 4.90 2.25 -8.39
N VAL A 53 4.48 3.51 -8.50
CA VAL A 53 4.15 4.34 -7.34
C VAL A 53 2.73 4.87 -7.52
N ASP A 54 1.87 4.56 -6.57
CA ASP A 54 0.50 5.06 -6.48
C ASP A 54 0.40 6.10 -5.37
N ARG A 55 -0.20 7.25 -5.70
CA ARG A 55 -0.63 8.27 -4.73
C ARG A 55 -2.12 8.12 -4.50
N GLU A 56 -2.51 7.96 -3.26
CA GLU A 56 -3.87 7.54 -2.89
C GLU A 56 -4.43 8.38 -1.74
N ILE A 57 -5.75 8.58 -1.72
CA ILE A 57 -6.51 9.01 -0.54
C ILE A 57 -7.31 7.82 -0.04
N ILE A 58 -7.19 7.53 1.26
CA ILE A 58 -7.87 6.41 1.90
C ILE A 58 -8.86 6.93 2.92
N THR A 59 -10.13 6.56 2.76
CA THR A 59 -11.26 6.94 3.63
C THR A 59 -11.87 5.71 4.30
N GLY A 60 -12.76 5.93 5.27
CA GLY A 60 -13.38 4.83 6.03
C GLY A 60 -12.44 4.17 7.05
N LEU A 61 -11.41 4.90 7.49
CA LEU A 61 -10.51 4.48 8.58
C LEU A 61 -11.21 4.70 9.94
N PRO A 62 -10.75 4.04 11.03
CA PRO A 62 -11.33 4.21 12.36
C PRO A 62 -11.44 5.69 12.77
N GLY A 63 -12.59 6.05 13.37
CA GLY A 63 -12.86 7.43 13.80
C GLY A 63 -13.09 8.41 12.64
N ASP A 64 -13.67 7.93 11.53
CA ASP A 64 -13.87 8.68 10.28
C ASP A 64 -12.56 9.25 9.70
N GLY A 65 -11.46 8.54 9.96
CA GLY A 65 -10.13 8.94 9.55
C GLY A 65 -9.97 8.95 8.02
N VAL A 66 -9.23 9.94 7.54
CA VAL A 66 -8.77 10.04 6.15
C VAL A 66 -7.25 10.10 6.15
N ALA A 67 -6.61 9.38 5.23
CA ALA A 67 -5.16 9.36 5.09
C ALA A 67 -4.72 9.58 3.65
N ASP A 68 -3.59 10.27 3.47
CA ASP A 68 -2.81 10.21 2.25
C ASP A 68 -1.87 9.00 2.33
N CYS A 69 -1.77 8.25 1.24
CA CYS A 69 -0.86 7.13 1.11
C CYS A 69 -0.04 7.23 -0.18
N MET A 70 1.24 6.89 -0.07
CA MET A 70 2.09 6.58 -1.21
C MET A 70 2.46 5.11 -1.13
N ALA A 71 1.96 4.33 -2.08
CA ALA A 71 2.26 2.90 -2.20
C ALA A 71 3.25 2.67 -3.34
N THR A 72 4.45 2.21 -2.98
CA THR A 72 5.49 1.85 -3.94
C THR A 72 5.55 0.34 -4.07
N TYR A 73 5.45 -0.16 -5.29
CA TYR A 73 5.52 -1.58 -5.62
C TYR A 73 6.76 -1.86 -6.44
N VAL A 74 7.49 -2.93 -6.10
CA VAL A 74 8.49 -3.53 -6.97
C VAL A 74 7.95 -4.86 -7.48
N VAL A 75 7.86 -4.97 -8.80
CA VAL A 75 7.26 -6.09 -9.51
C VAL A 75 8.35 -7.05 -9.97
N ASP A 76 8.16 -8.33 -9.70
CA ASP A 76 8.84 -9.40 -10.40
C ASP A 76 8.27 -9.47 -11.82
N ILE A 77 9.04 -9.00 -12.80
CA ILE A 77 8.60 -8.88 -14.20
C ILE A 77 8.33 -10.24 -14.84
N GLU A 78 9.11 -11.27 -14.49
CA GLU A 78 8.95 -12.61 -15.04
C GLU A 78 7.66 -13.26 -14.51
N ALA A 79 7.41 -13.11 -13.21
CA ALA A 79 6.21 -13.65 -12.57
C ALA A 79 4.96 -12.77 -12.78
N GLY A 80 5.13 -11.51 -13.20
CA GLY A 80 4.04 -10.52 -13.30
C GLY A 80 3.38 -10.20 -11.95
N LYS A 81 4.14 -10.26 -10.85
CA LYS A 81 3.63 -10.17 -9.48
C LYS A 81 4.42 -9.19 -8.62
N ILE A 82 3.76 -8.57 -7.65
CA ILE A 82 4.38 -7.65 -6.70
C ILE A 82 5.22 -8.45 -5.70
N LYS A 83 6.53 -8.19 -5.66
CA LYS A 83 7.50 -8.83 -4.76
C LYS A 83 7.80 -7.98 -3.52
N LYS A 84 7.67 -6.65 -3.65
CA LYS A 84 7.84 -5.72 -2.53
C LYS A 84 6.78 -4.64 -2.60
N ALA A 85 6.21 -4.31 -1.45
CA ALA A 85 5.36 -3.14 -1.26
C ALA A 85 5.95 -2.26 -0.15
N THR A 86 5.94 -0.95 -0.33
CA THR A 86 6.40 0.01 0.66
C THR A 86 5.37 1.11 0.77
N PHE A 87 4.94 1.42 1.99
CA PHE A 87 3.85 2.36 2.21
C PHE A 87 4.32 3.53 3.06
N VAL A 88 4.12 4.75 2.57
CA VAL A 88 4.22 5.97 3.36
C VAL A 88 2.79 6.42 3.67
N TRP A 89 2.47 6.55 4.95
CA TRP A 89 1.14 6.97 5.43
C TRP A 89 1.24 8.31 6.13
N SER A 90 0.23 9.15 5.94
CA SER A 90 0.05 10.37 6.71
C SER A 90 -1.45 10.62 6.95
N PRO A 91 -1.89 10.99 8.16
CA PRO A 91 -3.22 11.54 8.35
C PRO A 91 -3.43 12.70 7.38
N ARG A 92 -4.54 12.70 6.64
CA ARG A 92 -4.83 13.75 5.68
C ARG A 92 -5.01 15.07 6.43
N THR A 93 -4.31 16.09 5.95
CA THR A 93 -4.46 17.46 6.42
C THR A 93 -4.90 18.32 5.24
N ASP A 94 -5.96 19.10 5.42
CA ASP A 94 -6.46 19.99 4.38
C ASP A 94 -5.39 21.01 4.00
N GLY A 95 -5.19 21.21 2.70
CA GLY A 95 -4.28 22.23 2.18
C GLY A 95 -2.82 21.79 1.99
N VAL A 96 -2.46 20.50 2.16
CA VAL A 96 -1.16 19.99 1.72
C VAL A 96 -1.14 19.91 0.19
N LYS A 97 -0.85 21.06 -0.43
CA LYS A 97 -0.35 21.15 -1.80
C LYS A 97 1.16 21.00 -1.70
N LEU A 98 1.66 19.82 -2.05
CA LEU A 98 3.05 19.68 -2.50
C LEU A 98 3.19 20.38 -3.85
#